data_AF-A0A0A7GH02-F1
#
_entry.id   AF-A0A0A7GH02-F1
#
_cell.length_a   1.000
_cell.length_b   1.000
_cell.length_c   1.000
_cell.angle_alpha   90.00
_cell.angle_beta   90.00
_cell.angle_gamma   90.00
#
_symmetry.space_group_name_H-M   'P 1'
#
loop_
_entity.id
_entity.type
_entity.pdbx_description
1 polymer ?
#
loop_
_entity_poly.entity_id
_entity_poly.type
_entity_poly.pdbx_seq_one_letter_code
_entity_poly.pdbx_strand_id
1 'polypeptide(L)' 'MVCLNCGDGRFSYMSEDERFSYYVCRSCGNTSVLPKGMRIS' A
#
# COMPACT_ATOMS: atom_id res chain seq x y z
N MET A 1 -3.36 4.12 -7.63
CA MET A 1 -3.93 4.51 -6.29
C MET A 1 -3.02 5.56 -5.67
N VAL A 2 -3.56 6.56 -4.95
CA VAL A 2 -2.74 7.56 -4.24
C VAL A 2 -2.82 7.36 -2.73
N CYS A 3 -1.74 7.66 -2.02
CA CYS A 3 -1.72 7.65 -0.57
C CYS A 3 -2.63 8.75 -0.04
N LEU A 4 -3.69 8.38 0.66
CA LEU A 4 -4.66 9.33 1.20
C LEU A 4 -4.04 10.34 2.19
N ASN A 5 -2.85 10.03 2.72
CA ASN A 5 -2.19 10.87 3.72
C ASN A 5 -1.31 11.97 3.10
N CYS A 6 -0.67 11.70 1.95
CA CYS A 6 0.28 12.64 1.34
C CYS A 6 0.05 12.90 -0.16
N GLY A 7 -0.96 12.26 -0.76
CA GLY A 7 -1.26 12.35 -2.18
C GLY A 7 -0.28 11.61 -3.10
N ASP A 8 0.77 11.00 -2.58
CA ASP A 8 1.79 10.33 -3.40
C ASP A 8 1.37 8.91 -3.84
N GLY A 9 1.74 8.53 -5.06
CA GLY A 9 1.44 7.23 -5.66
C GLY A 9 2.54 6.17 -5.44
N ARG A 10 3.64 6.51 -4.76
CA ARG A 10 4.78 5.59 -4.60
C ARG A 10 4.60 4.73 -3.36
N PHE A 11 4.31 3.45 -3.61
CA PHE A 11 4.21 2.43 -2.58
C PHE A 11 5.32 1.39 -2.71
N SER A 12 5.65 0.75 -1.60
CA SER A 12 6.49 -0.44 -1.57
C SER A 12 5.75 -1.55 -0.86
N TYR A 13 5.80 -2.73 -1.46
CA TYR A 13 5.30 -3.94 -0.82
C TYR A 13 6.08 -4.21 0.46
N MET A 14 5.37 -4.47 1.55
CA MET A 14 5.97 -4.74 2.85
C MET A 14 5.79 -6.21 3.24
N SER A 15 4.55 -6.68 3.27
CA SER A 15 4.19 -8.04 3.63
C SER A 15 2.83 -8.42 3.06
N GLU A 16 2.47 -9.70 3.13
CA GLU A 16 1.15 -10.21 2.77
C GLU A 16 0.80 -11.37 3.69
N ASP A 17 -0.45 -11.37 4.15
CA ASP A 17 -1.07 -12.45 4.90
C ASP A 17 -2.05 -13.23 4.01
N GLU A 18 -2.78 -14.19 4.59
CA GLU A 18 -3.78 -15.00 3.88
C GLU A 18 -4.90 -14.17 3.22
N ARG A 19 -5.17 -12.96 3.73
CA ARG A 19 -6.31 -12.12 3.29
C ARG A 19 -5.92 -10.74 2.77
N PHE A 20 -4.76 -10.23 3.15
CA PHE A 20 -4.39 -8.83 2.89
C PHE A 20 -2.93 -8.68 2.48
N SER A 21 -2.68 -7.74 1.58
CA SER A 21 -1.36 -7.28 1.20
C SER A 21 -1.13 -5.88 1.78
N TYR A 22 0.02 -5.67 2.42
CA TYR A 22 0.38 -4.44 3.09
C TYR A 22 1.43 -3.69 2.26
N TYR A 23 1.13 -2.42 1.99
CA TYR A 23 1.99 -1.54 1.19
C TYR A 23 2.31 -0.29 1.98
N VAL A 24 3.59 0.06 2.07
CA VAL A 24 4.03 1.30 2.72
C VAL A 24 4.24 2.40 1.69
N CYS A 25 3.69 3.58 1.93
CA CYS A 25 3.97 4.75 1.10
C CYS A 25 5.40 5.22 1.37
N ARG A 26 6.21 5.36 0.30
CA ARG A 26 7.61 5.78 0.45
C ARG A 26 7.79 7.23 0.89
N SER A 27 6.80 8.07 0.65
CA SER A 27 6.94 9.51 0.94
C SER A 27 6.60 9.86 2.38
N CYS A 28 5.55 9.27 2.96
CA CYS A 28 5.11 9.61 4.31
C CYS A 28 5.12 8.43 5.31
N GLY A 29 5.48 7.23 4.86
CA GLY A 29 5.51 6.04 5.70
C GLY A 29 4.14 5.45 6.04
N ASN A 30 3.05 6.00 5.49
CA ASN A 30 1.71 5.49 5.77
C ASN A 30 1.49 4.09 5.16
N THR A 31 0.91 3.19 5.92
CA THR A 31 0.61 1.81 5.48
C THR A 31 -0.80 1.74 4.90
N SER A 32 -0.91 1.23 3.68
CA SER A 32 -2.16 0.90 3.01
C SER A 32 -2.37 -0.61 2.99
N VAL A 33 -3.58 -1.03 3.33
CA VAL A 33 -3.97 -2.44 3.38
C VAL A 33 -4.92 -2.72 2.23
N LEU A 34 -4.61 -3.73 1.44
CA LEU A 34 -5.44 -4.13 0.30
C LEU A 34 -5.82 -5.60 0.43
N PRO A 35 -7.03 -6.00 -0.01
CA PRO A 35 -7.36 -7.41 -0.14
C PRO A 35 -6.36 -8.13 -1.03
N LYS A 36 -5.98 -9.35 -0.63
CA LYS A 36 -5.05 -10.18 -1.40
C LYS A 36 -5.55 -10.32 -2.85
N GLY A 37 -4.65 -10.08 -3.80
CA GLY A 37 -4.96 -10.11 -5.24
C GLY A 37 -5.33 -8.76 -5.85
N MET A 38 -5.59 -7.70 -5.06
CA MET A 38 -5.61 -6.34 -5.58
C MET A 38 -4.19 -5.82 -5.77
N ARG A 39 -3.85 -5.44 -7.00
CA ARG A 39 -2.57 -4.80 -7.34
C ARG A 39 -2.70 -3.29 -7.34
N ILE A 40 -1.72 -2.62 -6.74
CA ILE A 40 -1.55 -1.17 -6.92
C ILE A 40 -0.94 -0.98 -8.32
N SER A 41 -1.78 -0.52 -9.26
CA SER A 41 -1.37 -0.06 -10.59
C SER A 41 -1.09 1.45 -10.57
#